data_AF-I3Y512-F1
#
_entry.id   AF-I3Y512-F1
#
_cell.length_a   1.000
_cell.length_b   1.000
_cell.length_c   1.000
_cell.angle_alpha   90.00
_cell.angle_beta   90.00
_cell.angle_gamma   90.00
#
_symmetry.space_group_name_H-M   'P 1'
#
loop_
_entity.id
_entity.type
_entity.pdbx_description
1 polymer ?
#
loop_
_entity_poly.entity_id
_entity_poly.type
_entity_poly.pdbx_seq_one_letter_code
_entity_poly.pdbx_strand_id
1 'polypeptide(L)'
;MSATQFECKKMSAAPSVTEIQVESAVFSATVKPPGSDKTLFLGGAGVRGLEIEGKFIKFTAIGVYVEDSAVPALAVKWNGKTADELADSVEFIAEIIAGPFEKMTKVTMILPLTGQQYSEKVAENCTAYWKAVGKYTDAEREAIEKFLEVFKDETSPPGASIIFTQSPAGSLTIAFSKDGSVPEQGKAVIENKLLAEAILESIIGKHGVSPTARQSLAARVSDLMKQTSLTAEAKLNQEQE
;
A
#
# COMPACT_ATOMS: atom_id res chain seq x y z
N MET A 1 2.87 -44.91 23.64
CA MET A 1 2.99 -43.82 24.63
C MET A 1 3.50 -42.61 23.88
N SER A 2 2.74 -41.51 23.94
CA SER A 2 2.92 -40.29 23.17
C SER A 2 4.17 -39.52 23.58
N ALA A 3 4.90 -38.98 22.61
CA ALA A 3 5.83 -37.87 22.82
C ALA A 3 5.40 -36.72 21.92
N THR A 4 4.57 -35.85 22.48
CA THR A 4 4.21 -34.55 21.93
C THR A 4 5.29 -33.57 22.36
N GLN A 5 6.10 -33.06 21.42
CA GLN A 5 6.96 -31.89 21.62
C GLN A 5 6.80 -31.01 20.37
N PHE A 6 6.06 -29.92 20.53
CA PHE A 6 6.59 -28.56 20.69
C PHE A 6 7.05 -27.97 19.36
N GLU A 7 6.11 -27.34 18.66
CA GLU A 7 6.30 -26.04 18.00
C GLU A 7 4.95 -25.53 17.48
N CYS A 8 4.21 -24.81 18.32
CA CYS A 8 3.25 -23.84 17.81
C CYS A 8 3.92 -22.48 17.96
N LYS A 9 4.53 -22.03 16.85
CA LYS A 9 5.08 -20.68 16.66
C LYS A 9 4.16 -19.65 17.30
N LYS A 10 4.75 -18.68 18.01
CA LYS A 10 4.10 -17.43 18.44
C LYS A 10 3.26 -16.87 17.29
N MET A 11 1.94 -17.08 17.30
CA MET A 11 1.03 -16.24 16.54
C MET A 11 1.03 -14.89 17.24
N SER A 12 1.73 -13.90 16.68
CA SER A 12 1.40 -12.51 16.99
C SER A 12 -0.06 -12.32 16.63
N ALA A 13 -0.86 -11.80 17.56
CA ALA A 13 -2.23 -11.40 17.24
C ALA A 13 -2.18 -10.39 16.07
N ALA A 14 -3.09 -10.54 15.11
CA ALA A 14 -3.18 -9.63 13.97
C ALA A 14 -3.34 -8.17 14.48
N PRO A 15 -2.76 -7.17 13.79
CA PRO A 15 -2.90 -5.77 14.17
C PRO A 15 -4.37 -5.38 14.32
N SER A 16 -4.75 -4.84 15.48
CA SER A 16 -6.12 -4.35 15.71
C SER A 16 -6.26 -2.97 15.05
N VAL A 17 -6.94 -2.94 13.91
CA VAL A 17 -7.15 -1.73 13.13
C VAL A 17 -8.62 -1.59 12.74
N THR A 18 -9.08 -0.34 12.56
CA THR A 18 -10.46 -0.03 12.16
C THR A 18 -10.58 0.18 10.66
N GLU A 19 -11.79 0.11 10.12
CA GLU A 19 -12.07 0.63 8.78
C GLU A 19 -11.88 2.16 8.72
N ILE A 20 -11.72 2.70 7.51
CA ILE A 20 -11.67 4.14 7.24
C ILE A 20 -12.62 4.46 6.08
N GLN A 21 -13.47 5.46 6.27
CA GLN A 21 -14.27 6.04 5.20
C GLN A 21 -13.58 7.28 4.63
N VAL A 22 -13.48 7.34 3.30
CA VAL A 22 -12.96 8.48 2.55
C VAL A 22 -13.98 8.83 1.47
N GLU A 23 -14.66 9.97 1.61
CA GLU A 23 -15.85 10.29 0.82
C GLU A 23 -16.90 9.16 0.90
N SER A 24 -17.31 8.60 -0.24
CA SER A 24 -18.23 7.47 -0.32
C SER A 24 -17.52 6.11 -0.30
N ALA A 25 -16.18 6.06 -0.32
CA ALA A 25 -15.42 4.82 -0.33
C ALA A 25 -15.16 4.34 1.11
N VAL A 26 -15.51 3.08 1.39
CA VAL A 26 -15.20 2.41 2.66
C VAL A 26 -14.05 1.44 2.44
N PHE A 27 -12.99 1.60 3.24
CA PHE A 27 -11.84 0.72 3.26
C PHE A 27 -11.90 -0.14 4.53
N SER A 28 -12.18 -1.44 4.36
CA SER A 28 -12.25 -2.40 5.45
C SER A 28 -10.93 -2.48 6.22
N ALA A 29 -11.00 -2.81 7.51
CA ALA A 29 -9.85 -2.98 8.40
C ALA A 29 -8.80 -3.97 7.86
N THR A 30 -9.23 -5.04 7.20
CA THR A 30 -8.37 -6.05 6.58
C THR A 30 -8.86 -6.42 5.19
N VAL A 31 -7.98 -7.01 4.38
CA VAL A 31 -8.28 -7.42 3.02
C VAL A 31 -7.39 -8.57 2.57
N LYS A 32 -7.90 -9.43 1.68
CA LYS A 32 -7.10 -10.40 0.93
C LYS A 32 -6.79 -9.82 -0.46
N PRO A 33 -5.53 -9.51 -0.80
CA PRO A 33 -5.20 -8.93 -2.09
C PRO A 33 -5.43 -9.90 -3.26
N PRO A 34 -5.72 -9.38 -4.47
CA PRO A 34 -5.74 -10.21 -5.66
C PRO A 34 -4.38 -10.89 -5.86
N GLY A 35 -4.39 -12.21 -6.07
CA GLY A 35 -3.18 -13.00 -6.30
C GLY A 35 -2.35 -13.33 -5.04
N SER A 36 -2.88 -13.06 -3.84
CA SER A 36 -2.22 -13.38 -2.57
C SER A 36 -3.05 -14.32 -1.70
N ASP A 37 -2.38 -15.15 -0.90
CA ASP A 37 -3.00 -15.95 0.16
C ASP A 37 -2.99 -15.24 1.53
N LYS A 38 -2.30 -14.09 1.63
CA LYS A 38 -2.17 -13.31 2.85
C LYS A 38 -3.37 -12.42 3.11
N THR A 39 -3.54 -12.07 4.39
CA THR A 39 -4.46 -11.00 4.80
C THR A 39 -3.63 -9.80 5.21
N LEU A 40 -3.89 -8.65 4.58
CA LEU A 40 -3.23 -7.38 4.90
C LEU A 40 -4.16 -6.51 5.75
N PHE A 41 -3.58 -5.66 6.59
CA PHE A 41 -4.31 -4.70 7.40
C PHE A 41 -4.30 -3.32 6.75
N LEU A 42 -5.33 -2.51 7.01
CA LEU A 42 -5.44 -1.14 6.50
C LEU A 42 -4.44 -0.23 7.23
N GLY A 43 -3.31 0.00 6.57
CA GLY A 43 -2.25 0.89 7.03
C GLY A 43 -2.72 2.34 7.07
N GLY A 44 -3.37 2.83 6.01
CA GLY A 44 -3.94 4.17 5.98
C GLY A 44 -4.80 4.41 4.76
N ALA A 45 -5.59 5.49 4.78
CA ALA A 45 -6.40 5.90 3.64
C ALA A 45 -6.47 7.42 3.50
N GLY A 46 -6.72 7.91 2.29
CA GLY A 46 -6.81 9.35 2.02
C GLY A 46 -7.30 9.68 0.62
N VAL A 47 -7.43 10.97 0.33
CA VAL A 47 -7.88 11.48 -0.96
C VAL A 47 -6.70 11.88 -1.85
N ARG A 48 -6.83 11.63 -3.14
CA ARG A 48 -6.07 12.32 -4.19
C ARG A 48 -6.96 13.37 -4.83
N GLY A 49 -6.48 14.60 -4.88
CA GLY A 49 -7.14 15.70 -5.58
C GLY A 49 -6.14 16.63 -6.26
N LEU A 50 -6.66 17.60 -7.01
CA LEU A 50 -5.88 18.68 -7.63
C LEU A 50 -6.53 20.02 -7.32
N GLU A 51 -5.73 21.07 -7.15
CA GLU A 51 -6.25 22.44 -7.14
C GLU A 51 -6.57 22.89 -8.56
N ILE A 52 -7.84 23.23 -8.80
CA ILE A 52 -8.35 23.74 -10.07
C ILE A 52 -9.15 25.00 -9.74
N GLU A 53 -8.72 26.14 -10.27
CA GLU A 53 -9.38 27.44 -10.08
C GLU A 53 -9.64 27.78 -8.59
N GLY A 54 -8.66 27.51 -7.73
CA GLY A 54 -8.74 27.78 -6.29
C GLY A 54 -9.63 26.82 -5.49
N LYS A 55 -10.09 25.71 -6.10
CA LYS A 55 -10.85 24.65 -5.43
C LYS A 55 -10.09 23.33 -5.47
N PHE A 56 -10.06 22.62 -4.35
CA PHE A 56 -9.47 21.28 -4.30
C PHE A 56 -10.48 20.24 -4.80
N ILE A 57 -10.30 19.77 -6.03
CA ILE A 57 -11.16 18.79 -6.69
C ILE A 57 -10.63 17.38 -6.41
N LYS A 58 -11.44 16.54 -5.77
CA LYS A 58 -11.08 15.16 -5.41
C LYS A 58 -11.35 14.22 -6.58
N PHE A 59 -10.37 13.41 -6.96
CA PHE A 59 -10.48 12.46 -8.07
C PHE A 59 -10.63 11.02 -7.57
N THR A 60 -9.84 10.63 -6.57
CA THR A 60 -9.85 9.27 -6.05
C THR A 60 -9.71 9.23 -4.53
N ALA A 61 -10.29 8.20 -3.93
CA ALA A 61 -10.01 7.76 -2.58
C ALA A 61 -9.03 6.59 -2.64
N ILE A 62 -8.04 6.55 -1.77
CA ILE A 62 -6.94 5.58 -1.81
C ILE A 62 -6.81 4.92 -0.45
N GLY A 63 -6.82 3.60 -0.42
CA GLY A 63 -6.45 2.78 0.74
C GLY A 63 -5.12 2.07 0.49
N VAL A 64 -4.24 2.11 1.50
CA VAL A 64 -2.95 1.43 1.51
C VAL A 64 -2.99 0.36 2.60
N TYR A 65 -2.78 -0.88 2.17
CA TYR A 65 -2.78 -2.06 3.03
C TYR A 65 -1.37 -2.64 3.08
N VAL A 66 -1.01 -3.18 4.24
CA VAL A 66 0.34 -3.68 4.53
C VAL A 66 0.23 -5.02 5.26
N GLU A 67 1.19 -5.90 5.02
CA GLU A 67 1.29 -7.18 5.74
C GLU A 67 1.56 -6.94 7.23
N ASP A 68 1.06 -7.82 8.09
CA ASP A 68 1.26 -7.74 9.54
C ASP A 68 2.73 -7.72 9.96
N SER A 69 3.58 -8.45 9.24
CA SER A 69 5.03 -8.51 9.42
C SER A 69 5.75 -7.16 9.20
N ALA A 70 5.07 -6.18 8.59
CA ALA A 70 5.59 -4.82 8.46
C ALA A 70 5.80 -4.14 9.82
N VAL A 71 4.90 -4.36 10.78
CA VAL A 71 4.96 -3.71 12.10
C VAL A 71 6.24 -4.08 12.85
N PRO A 72 6.57 -5.37 13.10
CA PRO A 72 7.82 -5.72 13.77
C PRO A 72 9.05 -5.36 12.93
N ALA A 73 8.98 -5.42 11.60
CA ALA A 73 10.11 -5.03 10.74
C ALA A 73 10.46 -3.54 10.88
N LEU A 74 9.44 -2.66 10.91
CA LEU A 74 9.63 -1.21 11.07
C LEU A 74 9.96 -0.82 12.52
N ALA A 75 9.41 -1.54 13.50
CA ALA A 75 9.62 -1.25 14.92
C ALA A 75 11.09 -1.30 15.35
N VAL A 76 11.95 -2.05 14.65
CA VAL A 76 13.40 -2.11 14.93
C VAL A 76 14.04 -0.72 14.93
N LYS A 77 13.56 0.18 14.06
CA LYS A 77 14.13 1.52 13.89
C LYS A 77 13.17 2.65 14.30
N TRP A 78 11.88 2.45 14.08
CA TRP A 78 10.88 3.51 14.14
C TRP A 78 10.01 3.47 15.40
N ASN A 79 10.20 2.49 16.29
CA ASN A 79 9.43 2.43 17.53
C ASN A 79 9.67 3.68 18.40
N GLY A 80 8.61 4.15 19.05
CA GLY A 80 8.62 5.37 19.88
C GLY A 80 8.51 6.68 19.09
N LYS A 81 8.58 6.67 17.75
CA LYS A 81 8.37 7.87 16.92
C LYS A 81 6.90 8.25 16.84
N THR A 82 6.65 9.55 16.84
CA THR A 82 5.30 10.13 16.69
C THR A 82 4.79 10.02 15.26
N ALA A 83 3.47 10.15 15.08
CA ALA A 83 2.84 10.11 13.76
C ALA A 83 3.44 11.16 12.81
N ASP A 84 3.66 12.39 13.29
CA ASP A 84 4.18 13.50 12.48
C ASP A 84 5.66 13.28 12.11
N GLU A 85 6.49 12.83 13.05
CA GLU A 85 7.89 12.47 12.74
C GLU A 85 7.98 11.40 11.65
N LEU A 86 7.09 10.40 11.69
CA LEU A 86 7.03 9.34 10.69
C LEU A 86 6.47 9.84 9.36
N ALA A 87 5.42 10.66 9.39
CA ALA A 87 4.83 11.24 8.19
C ALA A 87 5.87 12.10 7.45
N ASP A 88 6.67 12.90 8.14
CA ASP A 88 7.66 13.77 7.50
C ASP A 88 8.95 13.04 7.09
N SER A 89 9.19 11.84 7.63
CA SER A 89 10.39 11.05 7.33
C SER A 89 10.31 10.39 5.95
N VAL A 90 11.11 10.90 5.01
CA VAL A 90 11.31 10.28 3.68
C VAL A 90 11.86 8.86 3.81
N GLU A 91 12.74 8.63 4.80
CA GLU A 91 13.37 7.34 5.01
C GLU A 91 12.39 6.29 5.54
N PHE A 92 11.49 6.67 6.47
CA PHE A 92 10.44 5.77 6.96
C PHE A 92 9.51 5.32 5.83
N ILE A 93 9.08 6.27 5.00
CA ILE A 93 8.22 5.97 3.86
C ILE A 93 8.93 5.10 2.84
N ALA A 94 10.21 5.35 2.56
CA ALA A 94 11.01 4.51 1.67
C ALA A 94 11.14 3.07 2.20
N GLU A 95 11.29 2.89 3.52
CA GLU A 95 11.32 1.57 4.15
C GLU A 95 9.98 0.84 4.07
N ILE A 96 8.84 1.55 4.15
CA ILE A 96 7.53 0.95 3.87
C ILE A 96 7.47 0.48 2.42
N ILE A 97 7.88 1.31 1.46
CA ILE A 97 7.77 1.02 0.03
C ILE A 97 8.65 -0.17 -0.36
N ALA A 98 9.92 -0.14 0.02
CA ALA A 98 10.91 -1.17 -0.33
C ALA A 98 10.93 -2.35 0.65
N GLY A 99 10.13 -2.31 1.72
CA GLY A 99 10.16 -3.29 2.81
C GLY A 99 9.87 -4.72 2.35
N PRO A 100 10.41 -5.75 3.02
CA PRO A 100 10.31 -7.15 2.62
C PRO A 100 8.97 -7.79 3.02
N PHE A 101 7.88 -7.07 2.79
CA PHE A 101 6.52 -7.46 3.11
C PHE A 101 5.58 -7.04 1.99
N GLU A 102 4.44 -7.71 1.87
CA GLU A 102 3.45 -7.43 0.84
C GLU A 102 2.67 -6.14 1.12
N LYS A 103 2.29 -5.45 0.05
CA LYS A 103 1.40 -4.28 0.12
C LYS A 103 0.27 -4.43 -0.88
N MET A 104 -0.86 -3.80 -0.59
CA MET A 104 -1.93 -3.61 -1.56
C MET A 104 -2.40 -2.16 -1.55
N THR A 105 -2.48 -1.57 -2.73
CA THR A 105 -3.08 -0.25 -2.93
C THR A 105 -4.42 -0.42 -3.61
N LYS A 106 -5.49 0.13 -3.03
CA LYS A 106 -6.82 0.22 -3.65
C LYS A 106 -7.13 1.67 -3.96
N VAL A 107 -7.23 2.01 -5.25
CA VAL A 107 -7.62 3.33 -5.73
C VAL A 107 -9.08 3.26 -6.17
N THR A 108 -9.97 3.99 -5.51
CA THR A 108 -11.41 4.04 -5.82
C THR A 108 -11.77 5.39 -6.43
N MET A 109 -12.49 5.38 -7.55
CA MET A 109 -12.82 6.60 -8.28
C MET A 109 -13.92 7.38 -7.56
N ILE A 110 -13.68 8.67 -7.37
CA ILE A 110 -14.70 9.67 -6.99
C ILE A 110 -15.24 10.31 -8.28
N LEU A 111 -14.32 10.68 -9.19
CA LEU A 111 -14.63 11.14 -10.53
C LEU A 111 -14.20 10.08 -11.56
N PRO A 112 -14.90 9.94 -12.69
CA PRO A 112 -14.56 8.96 -13.70
C PRO A 112 -13.18 9.22 -14.29
N LEU A 113 -12.44 8.13 -14.54
CA LEU A 113 -11.16 8.15 -15.25
C LEU A 113 -11.13 7.00 -16.26
N THR A 114 -10.58 7.25 -17.44
CA THR A 114 -10.21 6.15 -18.35
C THR A 114 -8.92 5.50 -17.86
N GLY A 115 -8.74 4.22 -18.21
CA GLY A 115 -7.50 3.51 -17.91
C GLY A 115 -6.30 4.22 -18.51
N GLN A 116 -6.45 4.76 -19.74
CA GLN A 116 -5.43 5.57 -20.40
C GLN A 116 -5.06 6.84 -19.61
N GLN A 117 -6.05 7.64 -19.16
CA GLN A 117 -5.78 8.85 -18.36
C GLN A 117 -5.02 8.54 -17.07
N TYR A 118 -5.35 7.41 -16.44
CA TYR A 118 -4.65 6.96 -15.24
C TYR A 118 -3.24 6.45 -15.56
N SER A 119 -3.12 5.53 -16.51
CA SER A 119 -1.90 4.77 -16.75
C SER A 119 -0.81 5.61 -17.42
N GLU A 120 -1.16 6.51 -18.36
CA GLU A 120 -0.21 7.40 -19.01
C GLU A 120 0.45 8.33 -18.00
N LYS A 121 -0.30 8.85 -17.04
CA LYS A 121 0.27 9.76 -16.04
C LYS A 121 1.25 9.05 -15.10
N VAL A 122 0.92 7.81 -14.71
CA VAL A 122 1.82 6.97 -13.92
C VAL A 122 3.07 6.65 -14.73
N ALA A 123 2.92 6.22 -15.98
CA ALA A 123 4.02 5.85 -16.85
C ALA A 123 4.98 7.01 -17.12
N GLU A 124 4.45 8.20 -17.43
CA GLU A 124 5.23 9.42 -17.64
C GLU A 124 6.13 9.73 -16.42
N ASN A 125 5.53 9.72 -15.23
CA ASN A 125 6.24 10.04 -13.99
C ASN A 125 7.34 8.99 -13.68
N CYS A 126 7.02 7.70 -13.81
CA CYS A 126 7.97 6.61 -13.59
C CYS A 126 9.15 6.69 -14.57
N THR A 127 8.86 6.81 -15.87
CA THR A 127 9.91 6.89 -16.90
C THR A 127 10.79 8.12 -16.72
N ALA A 128 10.21 9.29 -16.43
CA ALA A 128 10.99 10.52 -16.20
C ALA A 128 11.94 10.36 -15.00
N TYR A 129 11.43 9.85 -13.88
CA TYR A 129 12.24 9.63 -12.68
C TYR A 129 13.36 8.61 -12.92
N TRP A 130 13.05 7.45 -13.49
CA TRP A 130 14.05 6.39 -13.72
C TRP A 130 15.14 6.82 -14.70
N LYS A 131 14.81 7.63 -15.71
CA LYS A 131 15.82 8.24 -16.59
C LYS A 131 16.73 9.19 -15.81
N ALA A 132 16.16 10.05 -14.96
CA ALA A 132 16.92 11.00 -14.16
C ALA A 132 17.90 10.32 -13.18
N VAL A 133 17.54 9.16 -12.62
CA VAL A 133 18.38 8.40 -11.68
C VAL A 133 19.18 7.26 -12.33
N GLY A 134 19.21 7.18 -13.67
CA GLY A 134 19.99 6.18 -14.40
C GLY A 134 19.53 4.74 -14.22
N LYS A 135 18.25 4.51 -13.90
CA LYS A 135 17.64 3.19 -13.68
C LYS A 135 16.72 2.73 -14.81
N TYR A 136 16.55 3.52 -15.87
CA TYR A 136 15.65 3.18 -16.97
C TYR A 136 16.33 2.26 -18.00
N THR A 137 16.11 0.96 -17.89
CA THR A 137 16.65 -0.06 -18.82
C THR A 137 15.56 -0.59 -19.78
N ASP A 138 15.91 -1.58 -20.61
CA ASP A 138 14.93 -2.31 -21.44
C ASP A 138 13.84 -2.98 -20.57
N ALA A 139 14.20 -3.50 -19.40
CA ALA A 139 13.24 -4.14 -18.50
C ALA A 139 12.18 -3.16 -17.99
N GLU A 140 12.57 -1.94 -17.62
CA GLU A 140 11.62 -0.90 -17.17
C GLU A 140 10.73 -0.43 -18.33
N ARG A 141 11.27 -0.33 -19.53
CA ARG A 141 10.49 0.03 -20.73
C ARG A 141 9.42 -1.02 -21.02
N GLU A 142 9.79 -2.30 -21.07
CA GLU A 142 8.83 -3.39 -21.29
C GLU A 142 7.77 -3.46 -20.20
N ALA A 143 8.15 -3.18 -18.94
CA ALA A 143 7.21 -3.12 -17.83
C ALA A 143 6.19 -1.98 -18.01
N ILE A 144 6.64 -0.81 -18.48
CA ILE A 144 5.75 0.32 -18.80
C ILE A 144 4.83 0.00 -19.98
N GLU A 145 5.33 -0.61 -21.05
CA GLU A 145 4.51 -1.01 -22.20
C GLU A 145 3.41 -2.00 -21.78
N LYS A 146 3.76 -3.02 -20.99
CA LYS A 146 2.79 -3.97 -20.40
C LYS A 146 1.79 -3.26 -19.51
N PHE A 147 2.25 -2.33 -18.67
CA PHE A 147 1.40 -1.55 -17.79
C PHE A 147 0.38 -0.74 -18.61
N LEU A 148 0.80 -0.03 -19.65
CA LEU A 148 -0.11 0.73 -20.53
C LEU A 148 -1.13 -0.18 -21.23
N GLU A 149 -0.70 -1.34 -21.75
CA GLU A 149 -1.59 -2.27 -22.45
C GLU A 149 -2.66 -2.85 -21.51
N VAL A 150 -2.34 -3.15 -20.24
CA VAL A 150 -3.31 -3.65 -19.25
C VAL A 150 -4.47 -2.68 -19.03
N PHE A 151 -4.22 -1.38 -19.15
CA PHE A 151 -5.19 -0.29 -18.91
C PHE A 151 -5.89 0.24 -20.16
N LYS A 152 -5.43 -0.14 -21.35
CA LYS A 152 -5.85 0.45 -22.64
C LYS A 152 -7.37 0.50 -22.85
N ASP A 153 -8.05 -0.61 -22.56
CA ASP A 153 -9.50 -0.75 -22.75
C ASP A 153 -10.30 -0.57 -21.45
N GLU A 154 -9.65 -0.14 -20.37
CA GLU A 154 -10.29 0.01 -19.07
C GLU A 154 -10.96 1.38 -18.92
N THR A 155 -12.10 1.40 -18.23
CA THR A 155 -12.78 2.64 -17.83
C THR A 155 -13.32 2.46 -16.42
N SER A 156 -13.02 3.42 -15.55
CA SER A 156 -13.39 3.37 -14.15
C SER A 156 -14.42 4.47 -13.84
N PRO A 157 -15.73 4.14 -13.83
CA PRO A 157 -16.75 5.07 -13.35
C PRO A 157 -16.60 5.33 -11.84
N PRO A 158 -17.28 6.35 -11.27
CA PRO A 158 -17.32 6.54 -9.82
C PRO A 158 -17.70 5.25 -9.08
N GLY A 159 -16.98 4.96 -8.01
CA GLY A 159 -17.11 3.72 -7.22
C GLY A 159 -16.27 2.54 -7.73
N ALA A 160 -15.84 2.53 -9.00
CA ALA A 160 -14.92 1.52 -9.51
C ALA A 160 -13.53 1.64 -8.85
N SER A 161 -12.80 0.53 -8.77
CA SER A 161 -11.48 0.46 -8.19
C SER A 161 -10.43 -0.12 -9.12
N ILE A 162 -9.22 0.43 -9.02
CA ILE A 162 -7.98 -0.17 -9.50
C ILE A 162 -7.24 -0.69 -8.27
N ILE A 163 -6.81 -1.95 -8.30
CA ILE A 163 -6.12 -2.61 -7.20
C ILE A 163 -4.73 -3.04 -7.66
N PHE A 164 -3.73 -2.75 -6.84
CA PHE A 164 -2.34 -3.14 -7.03
C PHE A 164 -1.88 -3.99 -5.86
N THR A 165 -1.47 -5.23 -6.09
CA THR A 165 -0.74 -6.05 -5.10
C THR A 165 0.74 -5.98 -5.43
N GLN A 166 1.56 -5.60 -4.45
CA GLN A 166 3.01 -5.49 -4.56
C GLN A 166 3.64 -6.62 -3.77
N SER A 167 4.17 -7.61 -4.47
CA SER A 167 4.89 -8.72 -3.86
C SER A 167 6.25 -8.25 -3.34
N PRO A 168 6.71 -8.73 -2.18
CA PRO A 168 8.08 -8.48 -1.72
C PRO A 168 9.15 -9.05 -2.67
N ALA A 169 8.78 -9.98 -3.56
CA ALA A 169 9.66 -10.49 -4.62
C ALA A 169 9.83 -9.52 -5.80
N GLY A 170 9.09 -8.41 -5.85
CA GLY A 170 9.22 -7.38 -6.87
C GLY A 170 8.25 -7.51 -8.05
N SER A 171 7.12 -8.19 -7.87
CA SER A 171 6.05 -8.26 -8.87
C SER A 171 4.88 -7.34 -8.53
N LEU A 172 4.20 -6.84 -9.57
CA LEU A 172 3.01 -6.01 -9.47
C LEU A 172 1.81 -6.75 -10.08
N THR A 173 0.88 -7.21 -9.24
CA THR A 173 -0.42 -7.72 -9.70
C THR A 173 -1.41 -6.58 -9.83
N ILE A 174 -2.09 -6.49 -10.97
CA ILE A 174 -3.07 -5.44 -11.27
C ILE A 174 -4.44 -6.09 -11.37
N ALA A 175 -5.44 -5.52 -10.71
CA ALA A 175 -6.83 -5.93 -10.82
C ALA A 175 -7.75 -4.71 -10.95
N PHE A 176 -8.93 -4.94 -11.51
CA PHE A 176 -9.97 -3.93 -11.69
C PHE A 176 -11.28 -4.43 -11.09
N SER A 177 -12.06 -3.50 -10.55
CA SER A 177 -13.37 -3.79 -9.99
C SER A 177 -14.36 -2.69 -10.37
N LYS A 178 -15.56 -3.07 -10.79
CA LYS A 178 -16.62 -2.13 -11.19
C LYS A 178 -17.46 -1.65 -10.00
N ASP A 179 -17.58 -2.47 -8.96
CA ASP A 179 -18.39 -2.20 -7.77
C ASP A 179 -17.56 -1.83 -6.53
N GLY A 180 -16.24 -1.78 -6.68
CA GLY A 180 -15.30 -1.47 -5.61
C GLY A 180 -14.99 -2.65 -4.69
N SER A 181 -15.51 -3.85 -4.97
CA SER A 181 -15.06 -5.09 -4.31
C SER A 181 -13.62 -5.42 -4.69
N VAL A 182 -12.94 -6.25 -3.89
CA VAL A 182 -11.59 -6.73 -4.20
C VAL A 182 -11.71 -8.12 -4.83
N PRO A 183 -11.32 -8.31 -6.11
CA PRO A 183 -11.39 -9.62 -6.76
C PRO A 183 -10.34 -10.57 -6.21
N GLU A 184 -10.60 -11.88 -6.25
CA GLU A 184 -9.63 -12.89 -5.80
C GLU A 184 -8.42 -12.99 -6.73
N GLN A 185 -8.61 -12.79 -8.03
CA GLN A 185 -7.57 -12.92 -9.04
C GLN A 185 -7.22 -11.55 -9.65
N GLY A 186 -5.93 -11.37 -9.96
CA GLY A 186 -5.46 -10.25 -10.76
C GLY A 186 -5.79 -10.42 -12.24
N LYS A 187 -5.91 -9.32 -12.97
CA LYS A 187 -6.00 -9.29 -14.44
C LYS A 187 -4.64 -9.55 -15.08
N ALA A 188 -3.57 -9.03 -14.49
CA ALA A 188 -2.21 -9.17 -15.00
C ALA A 188 -1.19 -9.14 -13.87
N VAL A 189 0.01 -9.67 -14.14
CA VAL A 189 1.18 -9.59 -13.26
C VAL A 189 2.36 -9.06 -14.07
N ILE A 190 3.04 -8.05 -13.54
CA ILE A 190 4.23 -7.46 -14.15
C ILE A 190 5.43 -7.70 -13.23
N GLU A 191 6.39 -8.49 -13.69
CA GLU A 191 7.63 -8.82 -12.99
C GLU A 191 8.65 -7.69 -13.13
N ASN A 192 8.44 -6.59 -12.40
CA ASN A 192 9.39 -5.49 -12.35
C ASN A 192 9.31 -4.75 -11.00
N LYS A 193 10.37 -4.89 -10.20
CA LYS A 193 10.43 -4.34 -8.84
C LYS A 193 10.32 -2.82 -8.81
N LEU A 194 10.99 -2.13 -9.74
CA LEU A 194 10.96 -0.67 -9.80
C LEU A 194 9.55 -0.16 -10.08
N LEU A 195 8.82 -0.79 -11.00
CA LEU A 195 7.43 -0.45 -11.28
C LEU A 195 6.55 -0.71 -10.05
N ALA A 196 6.70 -1.87 -9.41
CA ALA A 196 5.92 -2.22 -8.21
C ALA A 196 6.08 -1.17 -7.10
N GLU A 197 7.33 -0.79 -6.79
CA GLU A 197 7.64 0.24 -5.80
C GLU A 197 7.16 1.64 -6.23
N ALA A 198 7.29 1.98 -7.51
CA ALA A 198 6.93 3.30 -8.03
C ALA A 198 5.42 3.59 -7.94
N ILE A 199 4.56 2.58 -8.01
CA ILE A 199 3.12 2.76 -7.77
C ILE A 199 2.88 3.32 -6.38
N LEU A 200 3.45 2.71 -5.34
CA LEU A 200 3.26 3.19 -3.96
C LEU A 200 3.99 4.50 -3.69
N GLU A 201 5.22 4.66 -4.21
CA GLU A 201 5.98 5.92 -4.15
C GLU A 201 5.18 7.09 -4.74
N SER A 202 4.48 6.88 -5.88
CA SER A 202 3.66 7.92 -6.50
C SER A 202 2.50 8.40 -5.61
N ILE A 203 2.13 7.63 -4.58
CA ILE A 203 0.99 7.92 -3.69
C ILE A 203 1.47 8.50 -2.37
N ILE A 204 2.35 7.79 -1.67
CA ILE A 204 2.78 8.15 -0.30
C ILE A 204 4.21 8.68 -0.22
N GLY A 205 4.98 8.59 -1.31
CA GLY A 205 6.37 9.03 -1.38
C GLY A 205 6.55 10.52 -1.13
N LYS A 206 7.80 11.01 -1.19
CA LYS A 206 8.12 12.43 -0.92
C LYS A 206 7.31 13.39 -1.80
N HIS A 207 7.09 13.00 -3.04
CA HIS A 207 6.30 13.75 -4.02
C HIS A 207 4.96 13.05 -4.33
N GLY A 208 4.48 12.25 -3.38
CA GLY A 208 3.27 11.45 -3.53
C GLY A 208 2.01 12.31 -3.66
N VAL A 209 1.04 11.81 -4.41
CA VAL A 209 -0.20 12.55 -4.74
C VAL A 209 -1.27 12.52 -3.64
N SER A 210 -1.04 11.79 -2.53
CA SER A 210 -1.97 11.71 -1.41
C SER A 210 -1.28 11.90 -0.05
N PRO A 211 -1.01 13.17 0.33
CA PRO A 211 -0.46 13.48 1.66
C PRO A 211 -1.33 12.94 2.80
N THR A 212 -2.66 12.94 2.62
CA THR A 212 -3.60 12.42 3.63
C THR A 212 -3.48 10.91 3.83
N ALA A 213 -3.26 10.13 2.76
CA ALA A 213 -3.01 8.69 2.90
C ALA A 213 -1.68 8.41 3.60
N ARG A 214 -0.64 9.20 3.30
CA ARG A 214 0.67 9.13 3.96
C ARG A 214 0.57 9.42 5.47
N GLN A 215 -0.11 10.48 5.85
CA GLN A 215 -0.33 10.85 7.25
C GLN A 215 -1.15 9.78 8.00
N SER A 216 -2.23 9.30 7.38
CA SER A 216 -3.05 8.21 7.92
C SER A 216 -2.22 6.95 8.18
N LEU A 217 -1.37 6.58 7.21
CA LEU A 217 -0.46 5.44 7.31
C LEU A 217 0.55 5.59 8.45
N ALA A 218 1.22 6.74 8.53
CA ALA A 218 2.21 7.02 9.56
C ALA A 218 1.60 6.98 10.97
N ALA A 219 0.42 7.57 11.15
CA ALA A 219 -0.29 7.56 12.43
C ALA A 219 -0.62 6.14 12.91
N ARG A 220 -1.22 5.33 12.04
CA ARG A 220 -1.65 3.99 12.42
C ARG A 220 -0.49 3.04 12.62
N VAL A 221 0.56 3.12 11.79
CA VAL A 221 1.77 2.32 12.00
C VAL A 221 2.48 2.74 13.29
N SER A 222 2.55 4.03 13.63
CA SER A 222 3.07 4.51 14.93
C SER A 222 2.34 3.85 16.10
N ASP A 223 1.01 3.86 16.07
CA ASP A 223 0.20 3.29 17.15
C ASP A 223 0.34 1.78 17.27
N LEU A 224 0.42 1.06 16.15
CA LEU A 224 0.64 -0.39 16.14
C LEU A 224 2.01 -0.78 16.70
N MET A 225 3.06 0.00 16.39
CA MET A 225 4.39 -0.23 16.96
C MET A 225 4.38 -0.05 18.49
N LYS A 226 3.72 1.01 18.99
CA LYS A 226 3.57 1.26 20.44
C LYS A 226 2.76 0.15 21.14
N GLN A 227 1.67 -0.32 20.54
CA GLN A 227 0.88 -1.42 21.11
C GLN A 227 1.69 -2.72 21.19
N THR A 228 2.50 -2.98 20.16
CA THR A 228 3.38 -4.16 20.10
C THR A 228 4.44 -4.12 21.21
N SER A 229 5.05 -2.96 21.46
CA SER A 229 6.05 -2.81 22.52
C SER A 229 5.44 -3.00 23.91
N LEU A 230 4.30 -2.37 24.20
CA LEU A 230 3.59 -2.51 25.47
C LEU A 230 3.17 -3.96 25.74
N THR A 231 2.71 -4.66 24.70
CA THR A 231 2.33 -6.08 24.82
C THR A 231 3.54 -6.97 25.10
N ALA A 232 4.70 -6.65 24.51
CA ALA A 232 5.94 -7.39 24.77
C ALA A 232 6.45 -7.18 26.21
N GLU A 233 6.42 -5.94 26.71
CA GLU A 233 6.79 -5.60 28.08
C GLU A 233 5.88 -6.29 29.12
N ALA A 234 4.56 -6.27 28.90
CA ALA A 234 3.61 -6.93 29.79
C ALA A 234 3.84 -8.45 29.90
N LYS A 235 4.20 -9.11 28.79
CA LYS A 235 4.50 -10.55 28.79
C LYS A 235 5.80 -10.87 29.54
N LEU A 236 6.84 -10.05 29.37
CA LEU A 236 8.10 -10.23 30.10
C LEU A 236 7.92 -10.09 31.61
N ASN A 237 7.07 -9.17 32.05
CA ASN A 237 6.80 -8.97 33.48
C ASN A 237 6.00 -10.13 34.09
N GLN A 238 5.10 -10.76 33.33
CA GLN A 238 4.32 -11.93 33.79
C GLN A 238 5.14 -13.23 33.85
N GLU A 239 6.23 -13.35 33.10
CA GLU A 239 7.13 -14.52 33.14
C GLU A 239 8.18 -14.44 34.27
N GLN A 240 8.26 -13.30 34.96
CA GLN A 240 9.19 -13.05 36.07
C GLN A 240 8.54 -13.13 37.46
N GLU A 241 7.21 -13.27 37.52
CA GLU A 241 6.41 -13.54 38.74
C GLU A 241 6.09 -15.03 38.89
#